data_AF-A0A947ENT9-F1
#
_entry.id   AF-A0A947ENT9-F1
#
_cell.length_a   1.000
_cell.length_b   1.000
_cell.length_c   1.000
_cell.angle_alpha   90.00
_cell.angle_beta   90.00
_cell.angle_gamma   90.00
#
_symmetry.space_group_name_H-M   'P 1'
#
loop_
_entity.id
_entity.type
_entity.pdbx_description
1 polymer ?
#
loop_
_entity_poly.entity_id
_entity_poly.type
_entity_poly.pdbx_seq_one_letter_code
_entity_poly.pdbx_strand_id
1 'polypeptide(L)'
;MGLFDEIKKKLSHEFIDIVEWLDDSDDIIVHRFERYQNEIKNGAQLIVREGQKAVFVNEGQLADVFSPGTYTLNTKNLPILTTLK
;
A
#
# COMPACT_ATOMS: atom_id res chain seq x y z
N MET A 1 -11.29 19.91 -25.89
CA MET A 1 -11.04 18.86 -24.87
C MET A 1 -10.31 17.74 -25.58
N GLY A 2 -8.98 17.75 -25.47
CA GLY A 2 -8.09 17.18 -26.47
C GLY A 2 -7.69 15.73 -26.18
N LEU A 3 -7.34 15.02 -27.25
CA LEU A 3 -6.74 13.68 -27.28
C LEU A 3 -5.60 13.49 -26.26
N PHE A 4 -4.90 14.57 -25.89
CA PHE A 4 -3.88 14.60 -24.84
C PHE A 4 -4.42 14.31 -23.42
N ASP A 5 -5.65 14.72 -23.08
CA ASP A 5 -6.27 14.39 -21.78
C ASP A 5 -6.60 12.90 -21.70
N GLU A 6 -6.97 12.28 -22.82
CA GLU A 6 -7.30 10.86 -22.88
C GLU A 6 -6.06 9.96 -22.79
N ILE A 7 -4.96 10.36 -23.44
CA ILE A 7 -3.66 9.67 -23.33
C ILE A 7 -3.09 9.81 -21.92
N LYS A 8 -3.18 11.00 -21.31
CA LYS A 8 -2.76 11.23 -19.91
C LYS A 8 -3.60 10.42 -18.93
N LYS A 9 -4.91 10.30 -19.18
CA LYS A 9 -5.81 9.45 -18.38
C LYS A 9 -5.48 7.97 -18.56
N LYS A 10 -5.19 7.47 -19.76
CA LYS A 10 -4.79 6.07 -19.96
C LYS A 10 -3.44 5.75 -19.30
N LEU A 11 -2.44 6.62 -19.48
CA LEU A 11 -1.13 6.49 -18.82
C LEU A 11 -1.22 6.60 -17.29
N SER A 12 -2.16 7.37 -16.74
CA SER A 12 -2.31 7.47 -15.28
C SER A 12 -2.94 6.23 -14.63
N HIS A 13 -3.71 5.43 -15.39
CA HIS A 13 -4.36 4.22 -14.86
C HIS A 13 -3.46 2.98 -14.95
N GLU A 14 -2.37 3.01 -15.72
CA GLU A 14 -1.44 1.88 -15.90
C GLU A 14 -0.36 1.75 -14.80
N PHE A 15 -0.31 2.65 -13.81
CA PHE A 15 0.69 2.60 -12.72
C PHE A 15 0.07 2.47 -11.34
N ILE A 16 -1.08 1.80 -11.20
CA ILE A 16 -1.58 1.43 -9.87
C ILE A 16 -0.65 0.37 -9.32
N ASP A 17 0.10 0.76 -8.31
CA ASP A 17 1.05 -0.09 -7.61
C ASP A 17 0.30 -0.92 -6.57
N ILE A 18 0.21 -2.24 -6.76
CA ILE A 18 -0.56 -3.13 -5.90
C ILE A 18 0.39 -3.81 -4.91
N VAL A 19 0.09 -3.66 -3.62
CA VAL A 19 0.74 -4.33 -2.50
C VAL A 19 -0.19 -5.44 -2.02
N GLU A 20 0.19 -6.68 -2.30
CA GLU A 20 -0.54 -7.87 -1.87
C GLU A 20 0.42 -9.00 -1.50
N TRP A 21 0.03 -9.81 -0.52
CA TRP A 21 0.74 -11.03 -0.16
C TRP A 21 -0.13 -12.23 -0.57
N LEU A 22 0.40 -13.06 -1.45
CA LEU A 22 -0.35 -14.14 -2.09
C LEU A 22 -0.13 -15.52 -1.47
N ASP A 23 0.92 -15.68 -0.66
CA ASP A 23 1.23 -16.93 0.01
C ASP A 23 0.27 -17.14 1.19
N ASP A 24 -0.45 -18.26 1.15
CA ASP A 24 -1.40 -18.72 2.15
C ASP A 24 -0.86 -19.86 3.01
N SER A 25 0.44 -20.22 2.86
CA SER A 25 1.09 -21.20 3.73
C SER A 25 1.11 -20.71 5.19
N ASP A 26 0.81 -21.63 6.11
CA ASP A 26 0.93 -21.44 7.56
C ASP A 26 2.38 -21.43 8.07
N ASP A 27 3.37 -21.60 7.20
CA ASP A 27 4.79 -21.60 7.55
C ASP A 27 5.36 -20.21 7.86
N ILE A 28 4.68 -19.13 7.45
CA ILE A 28 5.18 -17.75 7.51
C ILE A 28 4.32 -16.89 8.43
N ILE A 29 4.88 -16.51 9.60
CA ILE A 29 4.20 -15.64 10.57
C ILE A 29 4.40 -14.16 10.24
N VAL A 30 5.59 -13.78 9.77
CA VAL A 30 5.93 -12.38 9.42
C VAL A 30 6.78 -12.38 8.17
N HIS A 31 6.36 -11.60 7.17
CA HIS A 31 7.11 -11.37 5.95
C HIS A 31 7.33 -9.87 5.77
N ARG A 32 8.59 -9.45 5.57
CA ARG A 32 8.91 -8.07 5.20
C ARG A 32 8.73 -7.94 3.69
N PHE A 33 7.75 -7.15 3.28
CA PHE A 33 7.53 -6.89 1.86
C PHE A 33 8.71 -6.10 1.26
N GLU A 34 9.50 -6.73 0.40
CA GLU A 34 10.65 -6.11 -0.25
C GLU A 34 10.20 -5.24 -1.43
N ARG A 35 10.59 -3.97 -1.42
CA ARG A 35 10.30 -3.01 -2.49
C ARG A 35 11.58 -2.40 -3.01
N TYR A 36 11.64 -2.18 -4.32
CA TYR A 36 12.70 -1.37 -4.91
C TYR A 36 12.67 0.03 -4.29
N GLN A 37 13.77 0.43 -3.65
CA GLN A 37 13.92 1.69 -2.90
C GLN A 37 13.01 1.88 -1.67
N ASN A 38 12.25 0.87 -1.23
CA ASN A 38 11.30 0.97 -0.10
C ASN A 38 10.24 2.09 -0.22
N GLU A 39 10.02 2.62 -1.42
CA GLU A 39 9.05 3.71 -1.61
C GLU A 39 7.65 3.17 -1.87
N ILE A 40 6.64 3.80 -1.26
CA ILE A 40 5.24 3.55 -1.51
C ILE A 40 4.73 4.64 -2.44
N LYS A 41 4.36 4.27 -3.68
CA LYS A 41 3.83 5.22 -4.66
C LYS A 41 2.50 5.80 -4.19
N ASN A 42 2.28 7.08 -4.49
CA ASN A 42 1.00 7.74 -4.21
C ASN A 42 -0.09 7.15 -5.10
N GLY A 43 -1.20 6.71 -4.49
CA GLY A 43 -2.28 6.01 -5.21
C GLY A 43 -2.05 4.51 -5.36
N ALA A 44 -1.10 3.92 -4.62
CA ALA A 44 -0.95 2.48 -4.52
C ALA A 44 -2.20 1.83 -3.88
N GLN A 45 -2.47 0.57 -4.19
CA GLN A 45 -3.53 -0.21 -3.54
C GLN A 45 -2.91 -1.24 -2.62
N LEU A 46 -3.39 -1.32 -1.38
CA LEU A 46 -3.09 -2.39 -0.43
C LEU A 46 -4.26 -3.35 -0.38
N ILE A 47 -4.01 -4.62 -0.63
CA ILE A 47 -5.00 -5.70 -0.50
C ILE A 47 -4.56 -6.60 0.64
N VAL A 48 -5.33 -6.62 1.71
CA VAL A 48 -5.14 -7.50 2.87
C VAL A 48 -6.16 -8.62 2.79
N ARG A 49 -5.70 -9.85 2.64
CA ARG A 49 -6.58 -11.03 2.56
C ARG A 49 -7.08 -11.42 3.95
N GLU A 50 -8.17 -12.17 4.00
CA GLU A 50 -8.66 -12.73 5.27
C GLU A 50 -7.58 -13.58 5.95
N GLY A 51 -7.52 -13.52 7.28
CA GLY A 51 -6.48 -14.20 8.07
C GLY A 51 -5.13 -13.48 8.11
N GLN A 52 -4.93 -12.41 7.33
CA GLN A 52 -3.69 -11.64 7.29
C GLN A 52 -3.85 -10.26 7.95
N LYS A 53 -2.71 -9.64 8.28
CA LYS A 53 -2.61 -8.24 8.69
C LYS A 53 -1.41 -7.59 8.00
N ALA A 54 -1.56 -6.36 7.54
CA ALA A 54 -0.45 -5.58 7.00
C ALA A 54 0.00 -4.53 8.03
N VAL A 55 1.29 -4.52 8.37
CA VAL A 55 1.87 -3.58 9.34
C VAL A 55 2.82 -2.64 8.62
N PHE A 56 2.59 -1.34 8.79
CA PHE A 56 3.43 -0.30 8.23
C PHE A 56 4.38 0.21 9.30
N VAL A 57 5.66 0.31 8.96
CA VAL A 57 6.71 0.80 9.85
C VAL A 57 7.35 2.02 9.20
N ASN A 58 7.44 3.12 9.96
CA ASN A 58 8.09 4.35 9.55
C ASN A 58 9.16 4.73 10.57
N GLU A 59 10.39 4.95 10.12
CA GLU A 59 11.52 5.34 10.98
C GLU A 59 11.72 4.45 12.22
N GLY A 60 11.43 3.15 12.09
CA GLY A 60 11.54 2.17 13.19
C GLY A 60 10.35 2.14 14.15
N GLN A 61 9.31 2.93 13.90
CA GLN A 61 8.06 2.93 14.68
C GLN A 61 6.91 2.30 13.89
N LEU A 62 6.04 1.59 14.60
CA LEU A 62 4.80 1.07 14.03
C LEU A 62 3.87 2.23 13.70
N ALA A 63 3.59 2.43 12.42
CA ALA A 63 2.77 3.51 11.92
C ALA A 63 1.30 3.13 11.85
N ASP A 64 0.99 1.97 11.25
CA ASP A 64 -0.39 1.52 11.09
C ASP A 64 -0.51 0.00 10.95
N VAL A 65 -1.70 -0.52 11.26
CA VAL A 65 -2.04 -1.95 11.13
C VAL A 65 -3.37 -2.09 10.40
N PHE A 66 -3.30 -2.61 9.17
CA PHE A 66 -4.47 -2.85 8.34
C PHE A 66 -5.01 -4.25 8.57
N SER A 67 -6.33 -4.32 8.78
CA SER A 67 -7.10 -5.57 8.84
C SER A 67 -7.49 -6.02 7.41
N PRO A 68 -8.09 -7.20 7.24
CA PRO A 68 -8.55 -7.66 5.93
C PRO A 68 -9.43 -6.63 5.20
N GLY A 69 -9.12 -6.37 3.94
CA GLY A 69 -9.78 -5.35 3.13
C GLY A 69 -8.88 -4.74 2.05
N THR A 70 -9.48 -3.87 1.22
CA THR A 70 -8.77 -3.13 0.17
C THR A 70 -8.66 -1.65 0.55
N TYR A 71 -7.44 -1.12 0.51
CA TYR A 71 -7.14 0.26 0.90
C TYR A 71 -6.38 0.99 -0.21
N THR A 72 -6.69 2.27 -0.42
CA THR A 72 -5.90 3.14 -1.30
C THR A 72 -4.86 3.87 -0.46
N LEU A 73 -3.59 3.54 -0.67
CA LEU A 73 -2.44 4.18 -0.06
C LEU A 73 -2.15 5.49 -0.79
N ASN A 74 -2.37 6.61 -0.11
CA ASN A 74 -1.86 7.90 -0.57
C ASN A 74 -0.69 8.31 0.32
N THR A 75 0.35 8.92 -0.25
CA THR A 75 1.51 9.43 0.52
C THR A 75 1.11 10.52 1.53
N LYS A 76 -0.08 11.12 1.36
CA LYS A 76 -0.72 12.03 2.31
C LYS A 76 -1.61 11.35 3.36
N ASN A 77 -2.03 10.11 3.10
CA ASN A 77 -2.88 9.30 3.98
C ASN A 77 -2.10 8.25 4.77
N LEU A 78 -0.77 8.15 4.61
CA LEU A 78 0.06 7.49 5.61
C LEU A 78 0.07 8.42 6.83
N PRO A 79 -0.60 8.07 7.93
CA PRO A 79 -0.57 8.93 9.09
C PRO A 79 0.85 8.92 9.63
N ILE A 80 1.56 10.05 9.49
CA ILE A 80 2.52 10.45 10.52
C ILE A 80 1.65 10.65 11.75
N LEU A 81 1.58 9.63 12.62
CA LEU A 81 1.07 9.72 13.99
C LEU A 81 0.07 10.86 14.18
N THR A 82 -1.15 10.73 13.64
CA THR A 82 -2.19 11.68 14.02
C THR A 82 -2.58 11.39 15.46
N THR A 83 -1.83 12.03 16.35
CA THR A 83 -2.09 12.27 17.76
C THR A 83 -2.10 11.05 18.67
N LEU A 84 -0.91 10.60 19.07
CA LEU A 84 -0.73 10.23 20.49
C LEU A 84 -0.84 11.53 21.29
N LYS A 85 -1.88 11.61 22.11
CA LYS A 85 -1.96 12.54 23.23
C LYS A 85 -1.39 11.87 24.46
#